data_AF-A0A358PE74-F1
#
_entry.id   AF-A0A358PE74-F1
#
_cell.length_a   1.000
_cell.length_b   1.000
_cell.length_c   1.000
_cell.angle_alpha   90.00
_cell.angle_beta   90.00
_cell.angle_gamma   90.00
#
_symmetry.space_group_name_H-M   'P 1'
#
loop_
_entity.id
_entity.type
_entity.pdbx_description
1 polymer ?
#
loop_
_entity_poly.entity_id
_entity_poly.type
_entity_poly.pdbx_seq_one_letter_code
_entity_poly.pdbx_strand_id
1 'polypeptide(L)'
;MIINEYDGVLGQYMSATGAGDVVVTMPVTVDVAREGKQKFFVAVAVTTAFDDPEALADEIGRTAPKGHRPVFAWVPANLYGRDDFGIFIDEVPIGEVLKNSLVNEVIEQATIEATVVALDR
;
A
#
# COMPACT_ATOMS: atom_id res chain seq x y z
N MET A 1 14.22 -4.79 1.79
CA MET A 1 12.75 -4.70 2.04
C MET A 1 12.53 -4.09 3.41
N ILE A 2 11.55 -3.20 3.58
CA ILE A 2 11.26 -2.51 4.87
C ILE A 2 11.14 -3.50 6.03
N ILE A 3 10.49 -4.65 5.81
CA ILE A 3 10.35 -5.73 6.79
C ILE A 3 11.70 -6.26 7.33
N ASN A 4 12.74 -6.35 6.51
CA ASN A 4 14.01 -6.96 6.91
C ASN A 4 15.07 -5.95 7.35
N GLU A 5 15.00 -4.72 6.87
CA GLU A 5 16.06 -3.71 7.06
C GLU A 5 15.66 -2.60 8.03
N TYR A 6 14.36 -2.44 8.29
CA TYR A 6 13.79 -1.33 9.07
C TYR A 6 12.68 -1.83 10.02
N ASP A 7 12.76 -3.10 10.43
CA ASP A 7 11.78 -3.77 11.31
C ASP A 7 10.32 -3.66 10.86
N GLY A 8 10.09 -3.52 9.55
CA GLY A 8 8.75 -3.29 9.00
C GLY A 8 8.23 -1.86 9.18
N VAL A 9 8.97 -0.96 9.80
CA VAL A 9 8.50 0.40 10.09
C VAL A 9 8.81 1.33 8.92
N LEU A 10 7.77 1.75 8.17
CA LEU A 10 7.92 2.66 7.04
C LEU A 10 8.60 3.98 7.42
N GLY A 11 8.21 4.58 8.55
CA GLY A 11 8.79 5.85 9.01
C GLY A 11 10.30 5.77 9.27
N GLN A 12 10.81 4.62 9.74
CA GLN A 12 12.25 4.43 9.91
C GLN A 12 12.97 4.39 8.57
N TYR A 13 12.40 3.68 7.58
CA TYR A 13 12.91 3.66 6.22
C TYR A 13 12.96 5.06 5.61
N MET A 14 11.85 5.81 5.67
CA MET A 14 11.75 7.16 5.13
C MET A 14 12.76 8.10 5.80
N SER A 15 12.87 8.05 7.14
CA SER A 15 13.82 8.88 7.89
C SER A 15 15.28 8.54 7.56
N ALA A 16 15.61 7.26 7.38
CA ALA A 16 16.99 6.83 7.11
C ALA A 16 17.44 7.14 5.69
N THR A 17 16.52 7.11 4.72
CA THR A 17 16.83 7.28 3.29
C THR A 17 16.54 8.69 2.76
N GLY A 18 15.74 9.47 3.50
CA GLY A 18 15.22 10.75 3.02
C GLY A 18 14.13 10.61 1.94
N ALA A 19 13.55 9.41 1.77
CA ALA A 19 12.49 9.18 0.82
C ALA A 19 11.18 9.86 1.25
N GLY A 20 10.58 10.67 0.36
CA GLY A 20 9.30 11.35 0.59
C GLY A 20 8.09 10.61 0.01
N ASP A 21 8.27 9.88 -1.09
CA ASP A 21 7.23 9.07 -1.72
C ASP A 21 7.71 7.63 -1.80
N VAL A 22 6.92 6.70 -1.26
CA VAL A 22 7.31 5.29 -1.10
C VAL A 22 6.15 4.38 -1.46
N VAL A 23 6.45 3.25 -2.10
CA VAL A 23 5.49 2.16 -2.28
C VAL A 23 5.91 0.97 -1.41
N VAL A 24 5.05 0.59 -0.47
CA VAL A 24 5.19 -0.62 0.31
C VAL A 24 4.54 -1.76 -0.46
N THR A 25 5.28 -2.83 -0.74
CA THR A 25 4.76 -3.98 -1.48
C THR A 25 4.84 -5.25 -0.64
N MET A 26 3.81 -6.09 -0.74
CA MET A 26 3.71 -7.35 -0.02
C MET A 26 3.07 -8.44 -0.90
N PRO A 27 3.78 -9.53 -1.21
CA PRO A 27 3.17 -10.69 -1.81
C PRO A 27 2.39 -11.49 -0.76
N VAL A 28 1.11 -11.75 -1.02
CA VAL A 28 0.21 -12.47 -0.11
C VAL A 28 -0.38 -13.69 -0.82
N THR A 29 -0.48 -14.83 -0.11
CA THR A 29 -1.20 -16.01 -0.60
C THR A 29 -2.36 -16.33 0.33
N VAL A 30 -3.59 -16.31 -0.19
CA VAL A 30 -4.82 -16.50 0.58
C VAL A 30 -5.66 -17.62 -0.03
N ASP A 31 -6.30 -18.43 0.81
CA ASP A 31 -7.32 -19.38 0.34
C ASP A 31 -8.67 -18.66 0.24
N VAL A 32 -9.13 -18.44 -0.98
CA VAL A 32 -10.37 -17.72 -1.27
C VAL A 32 -11.49 -18.73 -1.44
N ALA A 33 -12.58 -18.53 -0.69
CA ALA A 33 -13.73 -19.44 -0.72
C ALA A 33 -14.20 -19.65 -2.16
N ARG A 34 -14.27 -20.92 -2.60
CA ARG A 34 -14.66 -21.35 -3.95
C ARG A 34 -13.69 -21.01 -5.09
N GLU A 35 -12.63 -20.24 -4.84
CA GLU A 35 -11.58 -19.93 -5.81
C GLU A 35 -10.23 -20.60 -5.46
N GLY A 36 -10.11 -21.18 -4.26
CA GLY A 36 -8.91 -21.84 -3.77
C GLY A 36 -7.76 -20.87 -3.47
N LYS A 37 -6.53 -21.38 -3.46
CA LYS A 37 -5.34 -20.56 -3.20
C LYS A 37 -5.11 -19.54 -4.32
N GLN A 38 -5.19 -18.28 -3.96
CA GLN A 38 -4.93 -17.12 -4.81
C GLN A 38 -3.66 -16.40 -4.34
N LYS A 39 -2.93 -15.81 -5.28
CA LYS A 39 -1.74 -14.99 -5.02
C LYS A 39 -2.04 -13.54 -5.35
N PHE A 40 -1.77 -12.67 -4.40
CA PHE A 40 -1.95 -11.23 -4.50
C PHE A 40 -0.61 -10.52 -4.37
N PHE A 41 -0.44 -9.44 -5.10
CA PHE A 41 0.66 -8.51 -4.93
C PHE A 41 0.06 -7.19 -4.47
N VAL A 42 0.08 -6.97 -3.15
CA VAL A 42 -0.51 -5.78 -2.54
C VAL A 42 0.54 -4.68 -2.54
N ALA A 43 0.17 -3.50 -3.02
CA ALA A 43 1.01 -2.32 -3.03
C ALA A 43 0.26 -1.14 -2.40
N VAL A 44 0.85 -0.52 -1.39
CA VAL A 44 0.34 0.69 -0.76
C VAL A 44 1.34 1.82 -0.99
N ALA A 45 0.97 2.77 -1.84
CA ALA A 45 1.74 3.99 -2.06
C ALA A 45 1.44 5.00 -0.95
N VAL A 46 2.48 5.55 -0.35
CA VAL A 46 2.42 6.65 0.62
C VAL A 46 3.19 7.81 0.03
N THR A 47 2.49 8.88 -0.32
CA THR A 47 3.07 9.99 -1.08
C THR A 47 2.80 11.32 -0.42
N THR A 48 3.71 12.27 -0.62
CA THR A 48 3.62 13.66 -0.17
C THR A 48 3.55 14.65 -1.34
N ALA A 49 3.90 14.22 -2.55
CA ALA A 49 4.02 15.09 -3.73
C ALA A 49 3.18 14.66 -4.95
N PHE A 50 2.25 13.72 -4.78
CA PHE A 50 1.37 13.24 -5.85
C PHE A 50 -0.03 13.82 -5.72
N ASP A 51 -0.62 14.18 -6.86
CA ASP A 51 -2.00 14.70 -6.95
C ASP A 51 -3.02 13.61 -7.30
N ASP A 52 -2.59 12.52 -7.96
CA ASP A 52 -3.43 11.41 -8.37
C ASP A 52 -2.72 10.05 -8.29
N PRO A 53 -3.48 8.94 -8.15
CA PRO A 53 -2.95 7.59 -8.04
C PRO A 53 -2.74 6.85 -9.38
N GLU A 54 -3.21 7.38 -10.52
CA GLU A 54 -3.41 6.59 -11.74
C GLU A 54 -2.08 6.04 -12.29
N ALA A 55 -1.07 6.89 -12.39
CA ALA A 55 0.24 6.49 -12.88
C ALA A 55 0.92 5.42 -11.99
N LEU A 56 0.66 5.47 -10.68
CA LEU A 56 1.18 4.49 -9.71
C LEU A 56 0.45 3.16 -9.85
N ALA A 57 -0.88 3.18 -9.97
CA ALA A 57 -1.69 1.98 -10.18
C ALA A 57 -1.25 1.24 -11.47
N ASP A 58 -1.06 1.97 -12.56
CA ASP A 58 -0.59 1.43 -13.84
C ASP A 58 0.80 0.78 -13.73
N GLU A 59 1.72 1.41 -13.00
CA GLU A 59 3.06 0.86 -12.78
C GLU A 59 3.02 -0.42 -11.95
N ILE A 60 2.18 -0.47 -10.91
CA ILE A 60 1.99 -1.68 -10.10
C ILE A 60 1.37 -2.80 -10.92
N GLY A 61 0.40 -2.50 -11.78
CA GLY A 61 -0.17 -3.46 -12.72
C GLY A 61 0.88 -4.05 -13.66
N ARG A 62 1.85 -3.24 -14.11
CA ARG A 62 2.94 -3.67 -15.00
C ARG A 62 4.06 -4.44 -14.30
N THR A 63 4.35 -4.11 -13.04
CA THR A 63 5.49 -4.66 -12.28
C THR A 63 5.12 -5.82 -11.36
N ALA A 64 3.83 -6.10 -11.19
CA ALA A 64 3.35 -7.21 -10.38
C ALA A 64 4.01 -8.54 -10.79
N PRO A 65 4.52 -9.34 -9.83
CA PRO A 65 5.16 -10.61 -10.13
C PRO A 65 4.20 -11.55 -10.87
N LYS A 66 4.73 -12.28 -11.86
CA LYS A 66 3.94 -13.17 -12.71
C LYS A 66 3.09 -14.14 -11.87
N GLY A 67 1.80 -14.25 -12.22
CA GLY A 67 0.85 -15.10 -11.51
C GLY A 67 0.32 -14.52 -10.19
N HIS A 68 0.64 -13.28 -9.86
CA HIS A 68 -0.01 -12.53 -8.78
C HIS A 68 -1.03 -11.57 -9.36
N ARG A 69 -2.14 -11.38 -8.64
CA ARG A 69 -3.13 -10.35 -8.91
C ARG A 69 -2.71 -9.06 -8.19
N PRO A 70 -2.45 -7.95 -8.88
CA PRO A 70 -2.14 -6.70 -8.22
C PRO A 70 -3.35 -6.19 -7.42
N VAL A 71 -3.10 -5.63 -6.24
CA VAL A 71 -4.06 -4.86 -5.44
C VAL A 71 -3.34 -3.59 -5.04
N PHE A 72 -3.86 -2.44 -5.44
CA PHE A 72 -3.22 -1.15 -5.22
C PHE A 72 -4.05 -0.28 -4.28
N ALA A 73 -3.38 0.40 -3.37
CA ALA A 73 -3.94 1.48 -2.58
C ALA A 73 -2.98 2.67 -2.52
N TRP A 74 -3.55 3.85 -2.35
CA TRP A 74 -2.82 5.11 -2.29
C TRP A 74 -3.24 5.93 -1.07
N VAL A 75 -2.24 6.38 -0.33
CA VAL A 75 -2.35 7.19 0.86
C VAL A 75 -1.69 8.55 0.57
N PRO A 76 -2.48 9.61 0.30
CA PRO A 76 -1.96 10.96 0.12
C PRO A 76 -1.62 11.57 1.49
N ALA A 77 -0.41 11.30 1.99
CA ALA A 77 0.03 11.72 3.32
C ALA A 77 0.03 13.25 3.49
N ASN A 78 0.26 14.01 2.41
CA ASN A 78 0.15 15.46 2.38
C ASN A 78 -1.26 16.02 2.63
N LEU A 79 -2.29 15.19 2.49
CA LEU A 79 -3.67 15.56 2.77
C LEU A 79 -4.11 15.19 4.19
N TYR A 80 -3.26 14.53 4.98
CA TYR A 80 -3.62 14.11 6.33
C TYR A 80 -4.15 15.27 7.17
N GLY A 81 -5.24 15.04 7.93
CA GLY A 81 -5.90 16.05 8.75
C GLY A 81 -6.82 17.02 7.99
N ARG A 82 -6.91 16.93 6.66
CA ARG A 82 -7.84 17.70 5.83
C ARG A 82 -9.13 16.91 5.55
N ASP A 83 -10.20 17.63 5.24
CA ASP A 83 -11.52 17.03 4.94
C ASP A 83 -11.51 16.15 3.67
N ASP A 84 -10.57 16.40 2.76
CA ASP A 84 -10.37 15.66 1.51
C ASP A 84 -9.38 14.49 1.65
N PHE A 85 -8.90 14.19 2.86
CA PHE A 85 -8.09 13.01 3.11
C PHE A 85 -8.91 11.72 2.93
N GLY A 86 -8.41 10.82 2.08
CA GLY A 86 -8.97 9.49 1.92
C GLY A 86 -7.94 8.53 1.35
N ILE A 87 -7.99 7.27 1.81
CA ILE A 87 -7.21 6.19 1.21
C ILE A 87 -7.97 5.72 -0.03
N PHE A 88 -7.35 5.88 -1.19
CA PHE A 88 -7.86 5.33 -2.42
C PHE A 88 -7.47 3.84 -2.51
N ILE A 89 -8.39 2.98 -2.91
CA ILE A 89 -8.12 1.57 -3.20
C ILE A 89 -8.63 1.29 -4.59
N ASP A 90 -7.75 0.82 -5.46
CA ASP A 90 -8.05 0.57 -6.86
C ASP A 90 -9.13 -0.50 -7.03
N GLU A 91 -9.90 -0.38 -8.12
CA GLU A 91 -10.94 -1.36 -8.43
C GLU A 91 -10.30 -2.65 -8.95
N VAL A 92 -10.57 -3.74 -8.24
CA VAL A 92 -10.10 -5.07 -8.61
C VAL A 92 -11.27 -6.06 -8.56
N PRO A 93 -11.34 -7.04 -9.48
CA PRO A 93 -12.45 -8.00 -9.53
C PRO A 93 -12.31 -9.08 -8.44
N ILE A 94 -12.26 -8.66 -7.18
CA ILE A 94 -12.34 -9.48 -5.98
C ILE A 94 -13.42 -8.88 -5.05
N GLY A 95 -13.88 -9.66 -4.08
CA GLY A 95 -14.81 -9.15 -3.08
C GLY A 95 -14.21 -8.00 -2.27
N GLU A 96 -14.99 -6.95 -2.03
CA GLU A 96 -14.61 -5.76 -1.26
C GLU A 96 -14.00 -6.09 0.11
N VAL A 97 -14.56 -7.08 0.81
CA VAL A 97 -14.03 -7.52 2.11
C VAL A 97 -12.60 -8.03 1.98
N LEU A 98 -12.31 -8.86 0.97
CA LEU A 98 -10.96 -9.38 0.75
C LEU A 98 -9.99 -8.26 0.36
N LYS A 99 -10.42 -7.36 -0.54
CA LYS A 99 -9.64 -6.21 -0.98
C LYS A 99 -9.21 -5.33 0.20
N ASN A 100 -10.18 -4.94 1.03
CA ASN A 100 -9.93 -4.05 2.16
C ASN A 100 -9.05 -4.75 3.21
N SER A 101 -9.27 -6.04 3.49
CA SER A 101 -8.43 -6.80 4.41
C SER A 101 -6.97 -6.88 3.94
N LEU A 102 -6.74 -7.15 2.65
CA LEU A 102 -5.38 -7.23 2.08
C LEU A 102 -4.62 -5.90 2.21
N VAL A 103 -5.29 -4.78 1.92
CA VAL A 103 -4.70 -3.44 2.05
C VAL A 103 -4.45 -3.10 3.52
N ASN A 104 -5.42 -3.37 4.40
CA ASN A 104 -5.30 -3.09 5.82
C ASN A 104 -4.14 -3.86 6.46
N GLU A 105 -3.92 -5.11 6.06
CA GLU A 105 -2.77 -5.90 6.53
C GLU A 105 -1.43 -5.21 6.23
N VAL A 106 -1.27 -4.63 5.03
CA VAL A 106 -0.04 -3.88 4.69
C VAL A 106 0.07 -2.59 5.49
N ILE A 107 -1.04 -1.86 5.67
CA ILE A 107 -1.07 -0.62 6.48
C ILE A 107 -0.61 -0.90 7.92
N GLU A 108 -1.14 -1.96 8.53
CA GLU A 108 -0.80 -2.38 9.89
C GLU A 108 0.65 -2.87 9.98
N GLN A 109 1.04 -3.83 9.14
CA GLN A 109 2.38 -4.41 9.19
C GLN A 109 3.48 -3.39 8.90
N ALA A 110 3.24 -2.44 7.99
CA ALA A 110 4.22 -1.41 7.68
C ALA A 110 4.18 -0.19 8.63
N THR A 111 3.26 -0.18 9.60
CA THR A 111 2.99 0.96 10.50
C THR A 111 2.75 2.26 9.71
N ILE A 112 1.98 2.18 8.63
CA ILE A 112 1.76 3.31 7.70
C ILE A 112 1.03 4.45 8.41
N GLU A 113 0.00 4.15 9.21
CA GLU A 113 -0.77 5.17 9.93
C GLU A 113 0.10 6.05 10.82
N ALA A 114 0.95 5.44 11.65
CA ALA A 114 1.84 6.21 12.52
C ALA A 114 2.87 7.03 11.73
N THR A 115 3.29 6.52 10.56
CA THR A 115 4.20 7.24 9.66
C THR A 115 3.52 8.48 9.08
N VAL A 116 2.29 8.35 8.57
CA VAL A 116 1.52 9.48 8.03
C VAL A 116 1.30 10.55 9.09
N VAL A 117 0.93 10.16 10.31
CA VAL A 117 0.77 11.08 11.46
C VAL A 117 2.07 11.81 11.79
N ALA A 118 3.22 11.16 11.62
CA ALA A 118 4.53 11.76 11.90
C ALA A 118 4.99 12.73 10.79
N LEU A 119 4.55 12.54 9.54
CA LEU A 119 4.89 13.42 8.41
C LEU A 119 4.15 14.76 8.43
N ASP A 120 3.03 14.85 9.14
CA ASP A 120 2.25 16.08 9.35
C ASP A 120 2.89 17.07 10.35
N ARG A 121 3.98 16.66 11.03
CA ARG A 121 4.64 17.43 12.10
C ARG A 121 5.97 18.03 11.69
#